data_AF-A0A402AZC7-F1
#
_entry.id   AF-A0A402AZC7-F1
#
_cell.length_a   1.000
_cell.length_b   1.000
_cell.length_c   1.000
_cell.angle_alpha   90.00
_cell.angle_beta   90.00
_cell.angle_gamma   90.00
#
_symmetry.space_group_name_H-M   'P 1'
#
loop_
_entity.id
_entity.type
_entity.pdbx_description
1 polymer ?
#
loop_
_entity_poly.entity_id
_entity_poly.type
_entity_poly.pdbx_seq_one_letter_code
_entity_poly.pdbx_strand_id
1 'polypeptide(L)'
;MRASFLLTDQTLPGTGNMELIPGSHRSSIPLPASVRRGESEPAISHIICAPAGSVLVFHNAVWHRTYVHDGNYDRYTMHYIYSPPWIKPSDRLQNNQDFLLRTTPLRRALMGEFERPDAPYGFNYDAPPFPTDNI
;
A
#
# COMPACT_ATOMS: atom_id res chain seq x y z
N MET A 1 5.59 -2.36 -2.63
CA MET A 1 4.29 -2.70 -3.23
C MET A 1 3.20 -2.39 -2.23
N ARG A 2 2.04 -1.90 -2.69
CA ARG A 2 0.89 -1.66 -1.82
C ARG A 2 -0.30 -2.50 -2.26
N ALA A 3 -0.97 -3.11 -1.30
CA ALA A 3 -2.23 -3.83 -1.47
C ALA A 3 -3.28 -3.15 -0.58
N SER A 4 -4.38 -2.69 -1.18
CA SER A 4 -5.44 -1.97 -0.48
C SER A 4 -6.75 -2.72 -0.61
N PHE A 5 -7.24 -3.27 0.50
CA PHE A 5 -8.48 -4.03 0.56
C PHE A 5 -9.64 -3.06 0.81
N LEU A 6 -10.61 -3.06 -0.10
CA LEU A 6 -11.79 -2.21 0.02
C LEU A 6 -12.79 -2.88 0.97
N LEU A 7 -13.12 -2.22 2.08
CA LEU A 7 -14.06 -2.76 3.09
C LEU A 7 -15.47 -2.20 2.94
N THR A 8 -15.63 -1.17 2.11
CA THR A 8 -16.90 -0.56 1.70
C THR A 8 -16.93 -0.46 0.18
N ASP A 9 -18.13 -0.45 -0.38
CA ASP A 9 -18.30 -0.27 -1.82
C ASP A 9 -17.74 1.07 -2.29
N GLN A 10 -16.98 1.03 -3.37
CA GLN A 10 -16.44 2.19 -4.06
C GLN A 10 -16.76 2.06 -5.54
N THR A 11 -18.01 1.70 -5.88
CA THR A 11 -18.44 1.32 -7.23
C THR A 11 -18.74 2.51 -8.14
N LEU A 12 -18.82 3.71 -7.58
CA LEU A 12 -19.06 4.97 -8.28
C LEU A 12 -17.95 5.97 -7.95
N PRO A 13 -17.63 6.91 -8.83
CA PRO A 13 -16.83 8.08 -8.48
C PRO A 13 -17.50 8.90 -7.37
N GLY A 14 -16.70 9.62 -6.59
CA GLY A 14 -17.21 10.48 -5.50
C GLY A 14 -17.55 9.71 -4.22
N THR A 15 -17.24 8.40 -4.14
CA THR A 15 -17.38 7.60 -2.91
C THR A 15 -16.06 7.51 -2.15
N GLY A 16 -15.22 8.54 -2.28
CA GLY A 16 -13.88 8.58 -1.71
C GLY A 16 -12.94 7.58 -2.37
N ASN A 17 -13.02 7.31 -3.66
CA ASN A 17 -12.22 6.28 -4.35
C ASN A 17 -10.71 6.52 -4.27
N MET A 18 -9.91 5.53 -4.70
CA MET A 18 -8.53 5.81 -5.08
C MET A 18 -8.51 6.46 -6.47
N GLU A 19 -7.81 7.58 -6.59
CA GLU A 19 -7.44 8.17 -7.87
C GLU A 19 -5.95 7.95 -8.11
N LEU A 20 -5.56 7.62 -9.34
CA LEU A 20 -4.17 7.40 -9.71
C LEU A 20 -3.85 7.91 -11.12
N ILE A 21 -2.57 8.14 -11.42
CA ILE A 21 -2.11 8.38 -12.80
C ILE A 21 -1.38 7.12 -13.27
N PRO A 22 -1.90 6.40 -14.30
CA PRO A 22 -1.24 5.20 -14.81
C PRO A 22 0.19 5.51 -15.27
N GLY A 23 1.14 4.64 -14.90
CA GLY A 23 2.53 4.77 -15.35
C GLY A 23 3.35 5.89 -14.70
N SER A 24 2.78 6.72 -13.81
CA SER A 24 3.50 7.88 -13.25
C SER A 24 4.75 7.53 -12.44
N HIS A 25 4.87 6.29 -11.97
CA HIS A 25 6.07 5.76 -11.31
C HIS A 25 7.30 5.72 -12.23
N ARG A 26 7.11 5.88 -13.54
CA ARG A 26 8.17 5.97 -14.56
C ARG A 26 8.54 7.42 -14.89
N SER A 27 7.80 8.40 -14.36
CA SER A 27 8.09 9.81 -14.59
C SER A 27 9.33 10.24 -13.81
N SER A 28 10.25 10.92 -14.48
CA SER A 28 11.40 11.60 -13.86
C SER A 28 11.08 13.05 -13.47
N ILE A 29 9.91 13.56 -13.88
CA ILE A 29 9.47 14.93 -13.60
C ILE A 29 8.37 14.92 -12.53
N PRO A 30 8.37 15.91 -11.61
CA PRO A 30 7.29 16.07 -10.66
C PRO A 30 6.00 16.49 -11.36
N LEU A 31 4.87 16.23 -10.72
CA LEU A 31 3.61 16.80 -11.18
C LEU A 31 3.63 18.33 -11.16
N PRO A 32 2.85 18.98 -12.04
CA PRO A 32 2.65 20.43 -12.00
C PRO A 32 2.30 20.92 -10.58
N ALA A 33 2.80 22.09 -10.22
CA ALA A 33 2.64 22.61 -8.87
C ALA A 33 1.16 22.82 -8.49
N SER A 34 0.30 23.21 -9.45
CA SER A 34 -1.14 23.34 -9.25
C SER A 34 -1.80 22.02 -8.88
N VAL A 35 -1.43 20.91 -9.55
CA VAL A 35 -1.91 19.56 -9.22
C VAL A 35 -1.43 19.13 -7.84
N ARG A 36 -0.15 19.37 -7.51
CA ARG A 36 0.40 19.03 -6.19
C ARG A 36 -0.27 19.79 -5.04
N ARG A 37 -0.71 21.02 -5.28
CA ARG A 37 -1.43 21.85 -4.31
C ARG A 37 -2.94 21.59 -4.28
N GLY A 38 -3.45 20.74 -5.16
CA GLY A 38 -4.89 20.47 -5.27
C GLY A 38 -5.69 21.62 -5.90
N GLU A 39 -5.04 22.54 -6.61
CA GLU A 39 -5.67 23.67 -7.30
C GLU A 39 -6.25 23.28 -8.66
N SER A 40 -5.78 22.17 -9.23
CA SER A 40 -6.23 21.66 -10.52
C SER A 40 -6.22 20.14 -10.54
N GLU A 41 -7.20 19.56 -11.21
CA GLU A 41 -7.31 18.12 -11.39
C GLU A 41 -6.33 17.62 -12.48
N PRO A 42 -5.65 16.48 -12.28
CA PRO A 42 -4.81 15.91 -13.33
C PRO A 42 -5.68 15.31 -14.45
N ALA A 43 -5.60 15.86 -15.66
CA ALA A 43 -6.43 15.41 -16.80
C ALA A 43 -6.24 13.94 -17.23
N ILE A 44 -5.16 13.30 -16.76
CA ILE A 44 -4.79 11.92 -17.10
C ILE A 44 -4.94 10.95 -15.92
N SER A 45 -5.59 11.38 -14.83
CA SER A 45 -5.86 10.49 -13.71
C SER A 45 -7.10 9.63 -13.94
N HIS A 46 -7.14 8.52 -13.24
CA HIS A 46 -8.17 7.51 -13.29
C HIS A 46 -8.75 7.32 -11.90
N ILE A 47 -10.08 7.40 -11.78
CA ILE A 47 -10.81 7.11 -10.56
C ILE A 47 -11.15 5.61 -10.56
N ILE A 48 -10.62 4.88 -9.59
CA ILE A 48 -10.76 3.42 -9.54
C ILE A 48 -12.05 3.06 -8.81
N CYS A 49 -12.98 2.45 -9.54
CA CYS A 49 -14.25 2.00 -9.00
C CYS A 49 -14.28 0.48 -8.85
N ALA A 50 -14.59 -0.01 -7.65
CA ALA A 50 -14.66 -1.44 -7.35
C ALA A 50 -15.53 -1.70 -6.10
N PRO A 51 -16.20 -2.87 -6.00
CA PRO A 51 -17.00 -3.23 -4.83
C PRO A 51 -16.14 -3.61 -3.62
N ALA A 52 -16.76 -3.65 -2.44
CA ALA A 52 -16.16 -4.20 -1.23
C ALA A 52 -15.65 -5.64 -1.47
N GLY A 53 -14.54 -5.99 -0.83
CA GLY A 53 -13.81 -7.24 -1.05
C GLY A 53 -12.79 -7.19 -2.19
N SER A 54 -12.80 -6.15 -3.02
CA SER A 54 -11.77 -5.93 -4.04
C SER A 54 -10.42 -5.56 -3.42
N VAL A 55 -9.32 -5.87 -4.13
CA VAL A 55 -7.96 -5.50 -3.73
C VAL A 55 -7.31 -4.65 -4.82
N LEU A 56 -6.90 -3.44 -4.45
CA LEU A 56 -6.11 -2.58 -5.32
C LEU A 56 -4.63 -2.84 -5.10
N VAL A 57 -3.95 -3.37 -6.12
CA VAL A 57 -2.50 -3.65 -6.08
C VAL A 57 -1.77 -2.69 -7.00
N PHE A 58 -0.79 -1.95 -6.44
CA PHE A 58 -0.04 -0.97 -7.22
C PHE A 58 1.38 -0.73 -6.67
N HIS A 59 2.23 -0.17 -7.53
CA HIS A 59 3.60 0.19 -7.18
C HIS A 59 3.64 1.44 -6.28
N ASN A 60 4.51 1.45 -5.26
CA ASN A 60 4.53 2.52 -4.24
C ASN A 60 4.82 3.92 -4.82
N ALA A 61 5.55 4.00 -5.94
CA ALA A 61 5.88 5.25 -6.62
C ALA A 61 4.80 5.73 -7.62
N VAL A 62 3.68 5.00 -7.78
CA VAL A 62 2.55 5.51 -8.56
C VAL A 62 1.97 6.69 -7.80
N TRP A 63 1.70 7.78 -8.52
CA TRP A 63 0.99 8.91 -7.98
C TRP A 63 -0.45 8.47 -7.77
N HIS A 64 -0.93 8.69 -6.55
CA HIS A 64 -2.27 8.38 -6.15
C HIS A 64 -2.71 9.32 -5.04
N ARG A 65 -4.02 9.54 -4.92
CA ARG A 65 -4.64 10.23 -3.79
C ARG A 65 -6.02 9.64 -3.49
N THR A 66 -6.58 10.03 -2.36
CA THR A 66 -8.01 9.82 -2.09
C THR A 66 -8.79 10.84 -2.89
N TYR A 67 -9.74 10.37 -3.70
CA TYR A 67 -10.69 11.21 -4.41
C TYR A 67 -11.77 11.76 -3.47
N VAL A 68 -12.57 12.72 -3.94
CA VAL A 68 -13.64 13.31 -3.14
C VAL A 68 -14.63 12.25 -2.65
N HIS A 69 -15.17 12.46 -1.44
CA HIS A 69 -16.24 11.68 -0.87
C HIS A 69 -17.45 12.58 -0.60
N ASP A 70 -18.48 12.47 -1.43
CA ASP A 70 -19.69 13.29 -1.34
C ASP A 70 -20.78 12.62 -0.47
N GLY A 71 -20.52 11.41 0.02
CA GLY A 71 -21.43 10.62 0.83
C GLY A 71 -21.47 11.05 2.30
N ASN A 72 -22.59 10.81 2.96
CA ASN A 72 -22.77 11.00 4.41
C ASN A 72 -22.57 9.67 5.18
N TYR A 73 -21.47 8.99 4.88
CA TYR A 73 -21.09 7.73 5.53
C TYR A 73 -19.57 7.59 5.55
N ASP A 74 -19.05 6.66 6.35
CA ASP A 74 -17.61 6.39 6.39
C ASP A 74 -17.19 5.42 5.30
N ARG A 75 -16.06 5.73 4.64
CA ARG A 75 -15.39 4.83 3.69
C ARG A 75 -14.24 4.11 4.38
N TYR A 76 -14.24 2.78 4.36
CA TYR A 76 -13.20 1.99 5.00
C TYR A 76 -12.31 1.27 3.96
N THR A 77 -11.00 1.35 4.14
CA THR A 77 -10.01 0.66 3.31
C THR A 77 -8.82 0.27 4.16
N MET A 78 -8.38 -0.97 4.02
CA MET A 78 -7.24 -1.51 4.75
C MET A 78 -6.01 -1.55 3.85
N HIS A 79 -4.96 -0.83 4.22
CA HIS A 79 -3.73 -0.75 3.44
C HIS A 79 -2.63 -1.62 4.04
N TYR A 80 -2.05 -2.47 3.19
CA TYR A 80 -0.84 -3.22 3.48
C TYR A 80 0.28 -2.74 2.56
N ILE A 81 1.38 -2.29 3.15
CA ILE A 81 2.55 -1.82 2.41
C ILE A 81 3.66 -2.84 2.63
N TYR A 82 4.06 -3.48 1.54
CA TYR A 82 5.20 -4.39 1.51
C TYR A 82 6.42 -3.62 1.05
N SER A 83 7.45 -3.61 1.90
CA SER A 83 8.72 -2.96 1.65
C SER A 83 9.85 -3.97 1.82
N PRO A 84 11.01 -3.75 1.18
CA PRO A 84 12.18 -4.56 1.45
C PRO A 84 12.55 -4.58 2.95
N PRO A 85 13.14 -5.68 3.45
CA PRO A 85 13.37 -5.88 4.88
C PRO A 85 14.30 -4.83 5.54
N TRP A 86 15.16 -4.19 4.74
CA TRP A 86 16.05 -3.12 5.21
C TRP A 86 15.36 -1.76 5.42
N ILE A 87 14.09 -1.62 5.03
CA ILE A 87 13.32 -0.39 5.28
C ILE A 87 12.76 -0.41 6.70
N LYS A 88 12.98 0.67 7.46
CA LYS A 88 12.42 0.84 8.81
C LYS A 88 10.88 0.99 8.75
N PRO A 89 10.12 0.40 9.68
CA PRO A 89 8.68 0.63 9.78
C PRO A 89 8.38 2.11 10.02
N SER A 90 7.27 2.59 9.45
CA SER A 90 6.83 3.99 9.56
C SER A 90 6.15 4.32 10.89
N ASP A 91 5.23 3.46 11.32
CA ASP A 91 4.19 3.81 12.30
C ASP A 91 3.88 2.68 13.30
N ARG A 92 4.35 1.45 13.02
CA ARG A 92 4.15 0.28 13.89
C ARG A 92 5.46 -0.42 14.19
N LEU A 93 5.90 -0.32 15.44
CA LEU A 93 7.16 -0.92 15.90
C LEU A 93 6.99 -2.35 16.40
N GLN A 94 5.79 -2.72 16.87
CA GLN A 94 5.47 -4.04 17.39
C GLN A 94 4.03 -4.43 17.03
N ASN A 95 3.78 -5.73 16.91
CA ASN A 95 2.43 -6.29 16.75
C ASN A 95 1.99 -6.98 18.04
N ASN A 96 0.68 -7.18 18.19
CA ASN A 96 0.11 -7.92 19.31
C ASN A 96 0.64 -9.37 19.33
N GLN A 97 1.18 -9.81 20.46
CA GLN A 97 1.85 -11.11 20.58
C GLN A 97 0.87 -12.29 20.50
N ASP A 98 -0.31 -12.18 21.13
CA ASP A 98 -1.36 -13.22 21.07
C ASP A 98 -1.89 -13.43 19.65
N PHE A 99 -1.89 -12.37 18.84
CA PHE A 99 -2.18 -12.46 17.42
C PHE A 99 -1.08 -13.23 16.68
N LEU A 100 0.19 -12.83 16.86
CA LEU A 100 1.33 -13.46 16.17
C LEU A 100 1.42 -14.97 16.46
N LEU A 101 1.21 -15.38 17.71
CA LEU A 101 1.21 -16.79 18.15
C LEU A 101 0.15 -17.65 17.43
N ARG A 102 -0.91 -17.03 16.90
CA ARG A 102 -1.99 -17.71 16.14
C ARG A 102 -1.77 -17.65 14.63
N THR A 103 -0.60 -17.24 14.16
CA THR A 103 -0.27 -17.14 12.73
C THR A 103 0.85 -18.11 12.32
N THR A 104 1.11 -18.21 11.02
CA THR A 104 2.19 -19.05 10.48
C THR A 104 3.55 -18.34 10.56
N PRO A 105 4.68 -19.07 10.54
CA PRO A 105 6.02 -18.46 10.51
C PRO A 105 6.18 -17.41 9.39
N LEU A 106 5.64 -17.69 8.20
CA LEU A 106 5.63 -16.75 7.08
C LEU A 106 4.85 -15.45 7.41
N ARG A 107 3.66 -15.56 8.02
CA ARG A 107 2.86 -14.38 8.39
C ARG A 107 3.53 -13.55 9.48
N ARG A 108 4.18 -14.19 10.45
CA ARG A 108 5.01 -13.51 11.48
C ARG A 108 6.13 -12.71 10.83
N ALA A 109 6.86 -13.32 9.90
CA ALA A 109 7.90 -12.63 9.13
C ALA A 109 7.35 -11.44 8.32
N LEU A 110 6.23 -11.60 7.61
CA LEU A 110 5.58 -10.50 6.88
C LEU A 110 5.12 -9.35 7.79
N MET A 111 4.79 -9.65 9.05
CA MET A 111 4.46 -8.66 10.07
C MET A 111 5.70 -7.99 10.69
N GLY A 112 6.91 -8.32 10.22
CA GLY A 112 8.16 -7.72 10.66
C GLY A 112 8.83 -8.44 11.82
N GLU A 113 8.36 -9.64 12.19
CA GLU A 113 8.96 -10.46 13.24
C GLU A 113 10.09 -11.31 12.68
N PHE A 114 11.23 -10.66 12.46
CA PHE A 114 12.49 -11.27 12.05
C PHE A 114 13.65 -10.44 12.57
N GLU A 115 14.80 -11.07 12.75
CA GLU A 115 16.02 -10.36 13.11
C GLU A 115 16.52 -9.56 11.92
N ARG A 116 16.74 -8.26 12.13
CA ARG A 116 17.29 -7.37 11.11
C ARG A 116 18.79 -7.31 11.36
N PRO A 117 19.64 -7.84 10.47
CA PRO A 117 21.07 -7.61 10.58
C PRO A 117 21.31 -6.10 10.50
N ASP A 118 22.15 -5.56 11.38
CA ASP A 118 22.65 -4.19 11.27
C ASP A 118 23.72 -4.12 10.16
N ALA A 119 23.27 -4.37 8.93
CA ALA A 119 24.10 -4.44 7.74
C ALA A 119 23.59 -3.44 6.69
N PRO A 120 24.50 -2.68 6.05
CA PRO A 120 24.11 -1.73 5.01
C PRO A 120 23.47 -2.48 3.83
N TYR A 121 22.43 -1.89 3.25
CA TYR A 121 21.76 -2.37 2.02
C TYR A 121 21.20 -3.79 2.05
N GLY A 122 21.00 -4.39 3.23
CA GLY A 122 20.44 -5.74 3.35
C GLY A 122 21.41 -6.87 3.01
N PHE A 123 22.74 -6.63 3.10
CA PHE A 123 23.71 -7.72 3.08
C PHE A 123 23.50 -8.67 4.28
N ASN A 124 23.75 -9.97 4.07
CA ASN A 124 23.62 -11.03 5.09
C ASN A 124 22.23 -11.17 5.73
N TYR A 125 21.18 -10.87 4.99
CA TYR A 125 19.82 -11.12 5.44
C TYR A 125 19.45 -12.59 5.23
N ASP A 126 19.23 -13.33 6.32
CA ASP A 126 18.58 -14.64 6.23
C ASP A 126 17.19 -14.44 5.67
N ALA A 127 16.94 -14.97 4.47
CA ALA A 127 15.62 -14.88 3.87
C ALA A 127 14.59 -15.35 4.91
N PRO A 128 13.50 -14.61 5.13
CA PRO A 128 12.43 -15.11 5.98
C PRO A 128 11.96 -16.44 5.40
N PRO A 129 11.29 -17.30 6.19
CA PRO A 129 10.89 -18.66 5.78
C PRO A 129 9.77 -18.62 4.73
N PHE A 130 10.04 -18.02 3.57
CA PHE A 130 9.25 -18.09 2.37
C PHE A 130 9.34 -19.53 1.87
N PRO A 131 8.20 -20.18 1.58
CA PRO A 131 8.19 -21.48 0.92
C PRO A 131 9.05 -21.39 -0.35
N THR A 132 10.02 -22.29 -0.50
CA THR A 132 10.89 -22.38 -1.69
C THR A 132 10.21 -23.15 -2.82
N ASP A 133 8.88 -23.18 -2.86
CA ASP A 133 8.15 -23.89 -3.90
C ASP A 133 8.51 -23.26 -5.24
N ASN A 134 9.21 -24.04 -6.07
CA ASN A 134 9.69 -23.66 -7.40
C ASN A 134 8.49 -23.21 -8.25
N ILE A 135 8.45 -21.91 -8.57
CA ILE A 135 7.64 -21.35 -9.65
C ILE A 135 8.43 -21.50 -10.95
#